data_AF-A0A507C800-F1
#
_entry.id   AF-A0A507C800-F1
#
_cell.length_a   1.000
_cell.length_b   1.000
_cell.length_c   1.000
_cell.angle_alpha   90.00
_cell.angle_beta   90.00
_cell.angle_gamma   90.00
#
_symmetry.space_group_name_H-M   'P 1'
#
loop_
_entity.id
_entity.type
_entity.pdbx_description
1 polymer ?
#
loop_
_entity_poly.entity_id
_entity_poly.type
_entity_poly.pdbx_seq_one_letter_code
_entity_poly.pdbx_strand_id
1 'polypeptide(L)'
;MTNSTILRTLPNILVTGTPGTGKTTFSAQLAAALTPPSASTGTSSFTHKNISQLVAENSWHSGYDERWQSYLLDEDQVVDGLEPVMGEGGIIIDYHGCDFFPERWFDLVIVLRAQTSVLYDRLHARKYPKHKIEENITSEIMNVIHDEAFDSYKPECILVLESNTEQDLQSNLASVSRIVAQYQPKQVMAAPTAKYEDDDEESNGVDQDDEDDGEDLHEYRDESNVQGVNEYPDWPKPIAGDVSDEESEEEHYMEDVVTDGKRKRA
;
A
#
# COMPACT_ATOMS: atom_id res chain seq x y z
N MET A 1 1.76 29.18 -12.71
CA MET A 1 2.46 28.33 -11.72
C MET A 1 3.54 27.58 -12.49
N THR A 2 4.82 27.76 -12.15
CA THR A 2 5.90 27.01 -12.81
C THR A 2 5.92 25.60 -12.23
N ASN A 3 5.55 24.59 -13.03
CA ASN A 3 5.72 23.19 -12.64
C ASN A 3 7.21 22.91 -12.48
N SER A 4 7.69 22.92 -11.23
CA SER A 4 9.08 22.59 -10.92
C SER A 4 9.24 21.08 -11.05
N THR A 5 10.24 20.64 -11.81
CA THR A 5 10.62 19.24 -11.94
C THR A 5 11.92 18.99 -11.20
N ILE A 6 11.99 17.90 -10.46
CA ILE A 6 13.18 17.45 -9.73
C ILE A 6 13.73 16.18 -10.38
N LEU A 7 15.05 16.04 -10.41
CA LEU A 7 15.71 14.84 -10.91
C LEU A 7 15.82 13.82 -9.78
N ARG A 8 15.03 12.75 -9.85
CA ARG A 8 15.06 11.67 -8.86
C ARG A 8 16.16 10.68 -9.22
N THR A 9 17.25 10.66 -8.45
CA THR A 9 18.44 9.83 -8.73
C THR A 9 18.38 8.42 -8.12
N LEU A 10 17.51 8.21 -7.13
CA LEU A 10 17.23 6.91 -6.52
C LEU A 10 15.76 6.53 -6.67
N PRO A 11 15.43 5.25 -6.91
CA PRO A 11 14.04 4.82 -7.00
C PRO A 11 13.35 4.91 -5.64
N ASN A 12 12.05 5.16 -5.66
CA ASN A 12 11.18 4.86 -4.53
C ASN A 12 10.58 3.47 -4.68
N ILE A 13 10.49 2.75 -3.57
CA ILE A 13 10.04 1.36 -3.55
C ILE A 13 8.87 1.25 -2.58
N LEU A 14 7.77 0.66 -3.02
CA LEU A 14 6.70 0.21 -2.15
C LEU A 14 6.89 -1.27 -1.85
N VAL A 15 6.79 -1.66 -0.59
CA VAL A 15 6.73 -3.06 -0.17
C VAL A 15 5.38 -3.31 0.48
N THR A 16 4.52 -4.02 -0.25
CA THR A 16 3.15 -4.36 0.15
C THR A 16 2.95 -5.88 0.29
N GLY A 17 1.76 -6.29 0.71
CA GLY A 17 1.34 -7.66 0.97
C GLY A 17 0.59 -7.79 2.28
N THR A 18 -0.04 -8.94 2.49
CA THR A 18 -0.83 -9.22 3.69
C THR A 18 -0.02 -9.02 4.98
N PRO A 19 -0.60 -8.50 6.09
CA PRO A 19 0.07 -8.47 7.38
C PRO A 19 0.66 -9.84 7.76
N GLY A 20 1.96 -9.86 8.12
CA GLY A 20 2.70 -11.09 8.46
C GLY A 20 3.60 -11.66 7.36
N THR A 21 3.49 -11.18 6.11
CA THR A 21 4.34 -11.64 4.99
C THR A 21 5.81 -11.22 5.09
N GLY A 22 6.16 -10.27 5.96
CA GLY A 22 7.55 -9.91 6.25
C GLY A 22 8.01 -8.53 5.76
N LYS A 23 7.08 -7.68 5.31
CA LYS A 23 7.35 -6.34 4.74
C LYS A 23 8.37 -5.50 5.51
N THR A 24 8.17 -5.36 6.82
CA THR A 24 9.05 -4.52 7.67
C THR A 24 10.46 -5.08 7.78
N THR A 25 10.59 -6.40 7.94
CA THR A 25 11.90 -7.06 7.96
C THR A 25 12.59 -6.92 6.61
N PHE A 26 11.87 -7.16 5.52
CA PHE A 26 12.39 -7.03 4.17
C PHE A 26 12.84 -5.60 3.86
N SER A 27 12.01 -4.61 4.14
CA SER A 27 12.27 -3.19 3.85
C SER A 27 13.46 -2.65 4.63
N ALA A 28 13.55 -2.97 5.92
CA ALA A 28 14.67 -2.56 6.76
C ALA A 28 16.00 -3.18 6.28
N GLN A 29 16.01 -4.46 5.93
CA GLN A 29 17.22 -5.12 5.40
C GLN A 29 17.58 -4.63 4.00
N LEU A 30 16.58 -4.32 3.16
CA LEU A 30 16.81 -3.76 1.83
C LEU A 30 17.43 -2.36 1.94
N ALA A 31 16.92 -1.49 2.80
CA ALA A 31 17.50 -0.16 3.04
C ALA A 31 18.97 -0.26 3.48
N ALA A 32 19.26 -1.19 4.39
CA ALA A 32 20.62 -1.44 4.87
C ALA A 32 21.54 -2.00 3.77
N ALA A 33 21.06 -2.94 2.96
CA ALA A 33 21.82 -3.55 1.87
C ALA A 33 22.16 -2.57 0.74
N LEU A 34 21.25 -1.61 0.47
CA LEU A 34 21.43 -0.61 -0.58
C LEU A 34 22.23 0.61 -0.13
N THR A 35 22.47 0.78 1.17
CA THR A 35 23.24 1.91 1.71
C THR A 35 24.70 1.50 1.92
N PRO A 36 25.67 2.02 1.12
CA PRO A 36 27.06 1.61 1.24
C PRO A 36 27.67 2.05 2.58
N PRO A 37 28.60 1.26 3.18
CA PRO A 37 29.30 1.64 4.41
C PRO A 37 30.12 2.94 4.29
N SER A 38 30.50 3.34 3.07
CA SER A 38 31.29 4.55 2.81
C SER A 38 30.45 5.79 2.50
N ALA A 39 29.13 5.74 2.65
CA ALA A 39 28.25 6.89 2.49
C ALA A 39 28.39 7.86 3.69
N SER A 40 29.61 8.32 3.95
CA SER A 40 29.84 9.49 4.78
C SER A 40 29.38 10.71 4.00
N THR A 41 28.29 11.33 4.43
CA THR A 41 27.80 12.64 3.97
C THR A 41 27.38 12.72 2.50
N GLY A 42 26.10 12.43 2.22
CA GLY A 42 25.30 13.50 1.61
C GLY A 42 24.39 13.23 0.41
N THR A 43 24.36 12.08 -0.28
CA THR A 43 23.54 12.04 -1.52
C THR A 43 22.95 10.68 -1.96
N SER A 44 23.21 9.55 -1.29
CA SER A 44 22.63 8.27 -1.78
C SER A 44 22.42 7.23 -0.68
N SER A 45 21.42 7.44 0.18
CA SER A 45 20.99 6.46 1.18
C SER A 45 19.52 6.14 1.02
N PHE A 46 19.15 4.88 1.22
CA PHE A 46 17.75 4.50 1.26
C PHE A 46 17.19 4.69 2.66
N THR A 47 16.00 5.27 2.75
CA THR A 47 15.28 5.47 4.01
C THR A 47 14.04 4.60 4.03
N HIS A 48 13.97 3.70 5.01
CA HIS A 48 12.77 2.90 5.26
C HIS A 48 11.76 3.71 6.09
N LYS A 49 10.51 3.74 5.63
CA LYS A 49 9.37 4.35 6.31
C LYS A 49 8.28 3.30 6.51
N ASN A 50 7.98 2.99 7.77
CA ASN A 50 6.87 2.12 8.13
C ASN A 50 5.60 2.96 8.33
N ILE A 51 4.60 2.78 7.48
CA ILE A 51 3.41 3.65 7.50
C ILE A 51 2.60 3.46 8.78
N SER A 52 2.49 2.23 9.29
CA SER A 52 1.77 1.96 10.54
C SER A 52 2.40 2.69 11.73
N GLN A 53 3.73 2.79 11.76
CA GLN A 53 4.46 3.55 12.78
C GLN A 53 4.28 5.05 12.61
N LEU A 54 4.42 5.58 11.38
CA LEU A 54 4.23 7.01 11.11
C LEU A 54 2.81 7.48 11.46
N VAL A 55 1.81 6.66 11.16
CA VAL A 55 0.41 6.92 11.51
C VAL A 55 0.23 7.08 13.02
N ALA A 56 0.82 6.18 13.81
CA ALA A 56 0.76 6.26 15.26
C ALA A 56 1.54 7.46 15.83
N GLU A 57 2.72 7.75 15.27
CA GLU A 57 3.60 8.83 15.75
C GLU A 57 3.05 10.23 15.42
N ASN A 58 2.43 10.39 14.26
CA ASN A 58 1.93 11.68 13.78
C ASN A 58 0.42 11.84 13.97
N SER A 59 -0.26 10.86 14.57
CA SER A 59 -1.71 10.84 14.76
C SER A 59 -2.51 10.98 13.45
N TRP A 60 -2.01 10.40 12.35
CA TRP A 60 -2.68 10.36 11.04
C TRP A 60 -3.79 9.30 11.00
N HIS A 61 -4.70 9.38 11.96
CA HIS A 61 -5.78 8.42 12.16
C HIS A 61 -6.98 9.07 12.87
N SER A 62 -8.17 8.56 12.59
CA SER A 62 -9.42 9.01 13.26
C SER A 62 -9.75 8.23 14.54
N GLY A 63 -8.91 7.27 14.92
CA GLY A 63 -9.07 6.49 16.14
C GLY A 63 -8.38 5.13 16.07
N TYR A 64 -8.46 4.37 17.15
CA TYR A 64 -7.95 3.00 17.24
C TYR A 64 -9.10 2.02 17.42
N ASP A 65 -9.18 1.01 16.56
CA ASP A 65 -10.12 -0.09 16.69
C ASP A 65 -9.51 -1.19 17.56
N GLU A 66 -9.98 -1.30 18.81
CA GLU A 66 -9.52 -2.32 19.77
C GLU A 66 -9.85 -3.75 19.33
N ARG A 67 -10.95 -3.95 18.59
CA ARG A 67 -11.36 -5.28 18.11
C ARG A 67 -10.39 -5.76 17.03
N TRP A 68 -10.01 -4.87 16.12
CA TRP A 68 -9.10 -5.19 15.01
C TRP A 68 -7.64 -4.90 15.34
N GLN A 69 -7.36 -4.29 16.49
CA GLN A 69 -6.03 -3.89 16.95
C GLN A 69 -5.28 -3.10 15.87
N SER A 70 -5.95 -2.10 15.29
CA SER A 70 -5.45 -1.28 14.17
C SER A 70 -5.99 0.14 14.25
N TYR A 71 -5.22 1.10 13.75
CA TYR A 71 -5.70 2.47 13.58
C TYR A 71 -6.67 2.56 12.39
N LEU A 72 -7.67 3.40 12.53
CA LEU A 72 -8.51 3.87 11.42
C LEU A 72 -7.71 4.94 10.68
N LEU A 73 -7.02 4.51 9.61
CA LEU A 73 -6.10 5.35 8.84
C LEU A 73 -6.79 6.61 8.30
N ASP A 74 -6.11 7.74 8.38
CA ASP A 74 -6.45 8.93 7.59
C ASP A 74 -5.49 8.98 6.38
N GLU A 75 -5.98 8.51 5.23
CA GLU A 75 -5.19 8.35 4.00
C GLU A 75 -4.67 9.70 3.47
N ASP A 76 -5.51 10.74 3.51
CA ASP A 76 -5.15 12.08 3.05
C ASP A 76 -3.99 12.64 3.88
N GLN A 77 -4.05 12.52 5.21
CA GLN A 77 -2.95 12.97 6.09
C GLN A 77 -1.64 12.19 5.84
N VAL A 78 -1.72 10.89 5.54
CA VAL A 78 -0.53 10.10 5.19
C VAL A 78 0.05 10.57 3.86
N VAL A 79 -0.79 10.82 2.86
CA VAL A 79 -0.36 11.30 1.55
C VAL A 79 0.30 12.66 1.68
N ASP A 80 -0.37 13.62 2.33
CA ASP A 80 0.14 14.97 2.53
C ASP A 80 1.43 15.00 3.35
N GLY A 81 1.53 14.17 4.39
CA GLY A 81 2.71 14.09 5.25
C GLY A 81 3.94 13.52 4.55
N LEU A 82 3.76 12.67 3.53
CA LEU A 82 4.85 12.03 2.80
C LEU A 82 5.18 12.71 1.47
N GLU A 83 4.23 13.41 0.86
CA GLU A 83 4.38 14.10 -0.42
C GLU A 83 5.70 14.91 -0.53
N PRO A 84 6.10 15.72 0.47
CA PRO A 84 7.32 16.53 0.37
C PRO A 84 8.61 15.70 0.22
N VAL A 85 8.66 14.51 0.82
CA VAL A 85 9.86 13.66 0.84
C VAL A 85 9.91 12.66 -0.30
N MET A 86 8.77 12.28 -0.88
CA MET A 86 8.70 11.31 -1.98
C MET A 86 9.35 11.83 -3.27
N GLY A 87 9.47 13.15 -3.42
CA GLY A 87 10.15 13.76 -4.55
C GLY A 87 11.65 13.45 -4.63
N GLU A 88 12.32 13.36 -3.48
CA GLU A 88 13.79 13.24 -3.37
C GLU A 88 14.32 11.89 -3.87
N GLY A 89 13.51 10.84 -3.78
CA GLY A 89 13.92 9.48 -4.13
C GLY A 89 14.58 8.73 -2.99
N GLY A 90 14.79 7.42 -3.17
CA GLY A 90 15.45 6.58 -2.16
C GLY A 90 14.57 6.26 -0.96
N ILE A 91 13.25 6.38 -1.08
CA ILE A 91 12.31 6.02 -0.02
C ILE A 91 11.80 4.59 -0.22
N ILE A 92 11.85 3.79 0.84
CA ILE A 92 11.24 2.46 0.90
C ILE A 92 10.06 2.55 1.85
N ILE A 93 8.84 2.50 1.30
CA ILE A 93 7.61 2.48 2.08
C ILE A 93 7.24 1.03 2.36
N ASP A 94 6.90 0.71 3.61
CA ASP A 94 6.17 -0.50 3.94
C ASP A 94 4.74 -0.17 4.40
N TYR A 95 3.76 -0.83 3.79
CA TYR A 95 2.37 -0.83 4.25
C TYR A 95 1.64 -2.03 3.68
N HIS A 96 0.42 -2.33 4.15
CA HIS A 96 -0.34 -3.46 3.63
C HIS A 96 -1.33 -3.05 2.54
N GLY A 97 -1.95 -1.87 2.64
CA GLY A 97 -2.69 -1.26 1.53
C GLY A 97 -1.78 -0.41 0.64
N CYS A 98 -2.24 -0.11 -0.57
CA CYS A 98 -1.45 0.57 -1.58
C CYS A 98 -2.23 1.38 -2.62
N ASP A 99 -3.56 1.31 -2.65
CA ASP A 99 -4.44 1.98 -3.61
C ASP A 99 -4.54 3.50 -3.44
N PHE A 100 -4.41 4.00 -2.21
CA PHE A 100 -4.49 5.43 -1.90
C PHE A 100 -3.20 6.22 -2.18
N PHE A 101 -2.06 5.54 -2.39
CA PHE A 101 -0.82 6.24 -2.70
C PHE A 101 -0.81 6.73 -4.17
N PRO A 102 -0.31 7.95 -4.44
CA PRO A 102 -0.14 8.42 -5.81
C PRO A 102 0.77 7.49 -6.64
N GLU A 103 0.30 6.98 -7.78
CA GLU A 103 1.06 6.07 -8.66
C GLU A 103 2.48 6.60 -8.97
N ARG A 104 2.63 7.92 -9.18
CA ARG A 104 3.90 8.59 -9.49
C ARG A 104 4.97 8.49 -8.39
N TRP A 105 4.58 8.09 -7.18
CA TRP A 105 5.52 7.95 -6.07
C TRP A 105 6.49 6.83 -6.31
N PHE A 106 6.05 5.70 -6.87
CA PHE A 106 6.85 4.47 -6.86
C PHE A 106 7.45 4.14 -8.23
N ASP A 107 8.68 3.66 -8.18
CA ASP A 107 9.43 3.14 -9.32
C ASP A 107 9.38 1.61 -9.38
N LEU A 108 9.15 0.98 -8.22
CA LEU A 108 9.04 -0.45 -8.02
C LEU A 108 8.04 -0.72 -6.90
N VAL A 109 7.09 -1.62 -7.15
CA VAL A 109 6.12 -2.13 -6.17
C VAL A 109 6.41 -3.60 -5.94
N ILE A 110 6.65 -3.97 -4.69
CA ILE A 110 6.98 -5.34 -4.30
C ILE A 110 5.80 -5.89 -3.52
N VAL A 111 5.18 -6.95 -4.03
CA VAL A 111 4.10 -7.66 -3.34
C VAL A 111 4.69 -8.91 -2.71
N LEU A 112 4.82 -8.92 -1.38
CA LEU A 112 5.27 -10.11 -0.65
C LEU A 112 4.10 -11.08 -0.42
N ARG A 113 4.30 -12.32 -0.83
CA ARG A 113 3.37 -13.44 -0.69
C ARG A 113 3.90 -14.47 0.30
N ALA A 114 3.01 -15.16 0.99
CA ALA A 114 3.42 -16.25 1.88
C ALA A 114 2.39 -17.37 1.88
N GLN A 115 2.88 -18.60 1.99
CA GLN A 115 2.06 -19.78 2.25
C GLN A 115 1.26 -19.58 3.52
N THR A 116 -0.03 -19.92 3.47
CA THR A 116 -0.99 -19.69 4.56
C THR A 116 -0.58 -20.36 5.86
N SER A 117 0.06 -21.54 5.80
CA SER A 117 0.61 -22.24 6.98
C SER A 117 1.69 -21.41 7.67
N VAL A 118 2.66 -20.91 6.92
CA VAL A 118 3.74 -20.05 7.42
C VAL A 118 3.19 -18.72 7.94
N LEU A 119 2.23 -18.13 7.22
CA LEU A 119 1.60 -16.87 7.62
C LEU A 119 0.81 -17.04 8.93
N TYR A 120 0.08 -18.15 9.08
CA TYR A 120 -0.66 -18.47 10.30
C TYR A 120 0.27 -18.56 11.50
N ASP A 121 1.36 -19.30 11.39
CA ASP A 121 2.34 -19.44 12.47
C ASP A 121 2.94 -18.09 12.90
N ARG A 122 3.25 -17.22 11.92
CA ARG A 122 3.76 -15.86 12.18
C ARG A 122 2.73 -14.98 12.88
N LEU A 123 1.48 -15.00 12.44
CA LEU A 123 0.40 -14.21 13.03
C LEU A 123 0.03 -14.72 14.43
N HIS A 124 0.02 -16.03 14.63
CA HIS A 124 -0.16 -16.66 15.93
C HIS A 124 0.97 -16.30 16.90
N ALA A 125 2.23 -16.32 16.45
CA ALA A 125 3.39 -15.89 17.26
C ALA A 125 3.32 -14.42 17.68
N ARG A 126 2.65 -13.56 16.89
CA ARG A 126 2.34 -12.15 17.24
C ARG A 126 1.20 -12.00 18.24
N LYS A 127 0.59 -13.10 18.70
CA LYS A 127 -0.54 -13.13 19.65
C LYS A 127 -1.78 -12.39 19.14
N TYR A 128 -2.00 -12.41 17.83
CA TYR A 128 -3.23 -11.87 17.26
C TYR A 128 -4.43 -12.72 17.71
N PRO A 129 -5.59 -12.08 17.95
CA PRO A 129 -6.80 -12.82 18.25
C PRO A 129 -7.23 -13.62 17.02
N LYS A 130 -7.91 -14.76 17.26
CA LYS A 130 -8.25 -15.73 16.21
C LYS A 130 -8.96 -15.10 15.01
N HIS A 131 -9.93 -14.20 15.24
CA HIS A 131 -10.66 -13.54 14.15
C HIS A 131 -9.76 -12.69 13.25
N LYS A 132 -8.75 -12.00 13.83
CA LYS A 132 -7.78 -11.22 13.07
C LYS A 132 -6.85 -12.13 12.27
N ILE A 133 -6.46 -13.29 12.82
CA ILE A 133 -5.67 -14.28 12.07
C ILE A 133 -6.48 -14.80 10.88
N GLU A 134 -7.73 -15.22 11.10
CA GLU A 134 -8.61 -15.75 10.05
C GLU A 134 -8.85 -14.75 8.93
N GLU A 135 -9.08 -13.48 9.26
CA GLU A 135 -9.23 -12.40 8.27
C GLU A 135 -7.97 -12.24 7.42
N ASN A 136 -6.78 -12.15 8.04
CA ASN A 136 -5.53 -11.99 7.30
C ASN A 136 -5.21 -13.23 6.43
N ILE A 137 -5.47 -14.44 6.93
CA ILE A 137 -5.30 -15.66 6.13
C ILE A 137 -6.26 -15.67 4.95
N THR A 138 -7.51 -15.26 5.15
CA THR A 138 -8.50 -15.16 4.07
C THR A 138 -8.07 -14.12 3.03
N SER A 139 -7.57 -12.96 3.48
CA SER A 139 -7.04 -11.91 2.61
C SER A 139 -5.88 -12.43 1.72
N GLU A 140 -4.97 -13.23 2.28
CA GLU A 140 -3.87 -13.85 1.51
C GLU A 140 -4.37 -14.90 0.52
N ILE A 141 -5.35 -15.73 0.90
CA ILE A 141 -5.95 -16.74 0.02
C ILE A 141 -6.67 -16.07 -1.16
N MET A 142 -7.39 -14.99 -0.87
CA MET A 142 -8.18 -14.25 -1.85
C MET A 142 -7.36 -13.26 -2.67
N ASN A 143 -6.02 -13.24 -2.49
CA ASN A 143 -5.11 -12.34 -3.21
C ASN A 143 -5.44 -10.84 -3.08
N VAL A 144 -6.11 -10.40 -2.01
CA VAL A 144 -6.66 -9.02 -1.91
C VAL A 144 -5.59 -7.97 -2.20
N ILE A 145 -4.45 -8.02 -1.49
CA ILE A 145 -3.37 -7.03 -1.65
C ILE A 145 -2.59 -7.22 -2.97
N HIS A 146 -2.58 -8.44 -3.49
CA HIS A 146 -1.97 -8.68 -4.80
C HIS A 146 -2.80 -7.98 -5.88
N ASP A 147 -4.10 -8.22 -5.90
CA ASP A 147 -5.01 -7.67 -6.91
C ASP A 147 -5.08 -6.14 -6.79
N GLU A 148 -5.15 -5.62 -5.57
CA GLU A 148 -5.08 -4.17 -5.29
C GLU A 148 -3.83 -3.51 -5.89
N ALA A 149 -2.67 -4.17 -5.79
CA ALA A 149 -1.44 -3.65 -6.40
C ALA A 149 -1.51 -3.65 -7.93
N PHE A 150 -2.09 -4.68 -8.55
CA PHE A 150 -2.26 -4.76 -10.01
C PHE A 150 -3.33 -3.82 -10.56
N ASP A 151 -4.31 -3.46 -9.75
CA ASP A 151 -5.33 -2.46 -10.09
C ASP A 151 -4.80 -1.02 -9.95
N SER A 152 -3.87 -0.80 -9.01
CA SER A 152 -3.35 0.54 -8.67
C SER A 152 -2.08 0.94 -9.42
N TYR A 153 -1.29 -0.04 -9.86
CA TYR A 153 0.03 0.19 -10.47
C TYR A 153 0.18 -0.56 -11.78
N LYS A 154 1.09 -0.06 -12.61
CA LYS A 154 1.42 -0.70 -13.88
C LYS A 154 2.10 -2.05 -13.67
N PRO A 155 1.66 -3.13 -14.35
CA PRO A 155 2.24 -4.46 -14.17
C PRO A 155 3.76 -4.53 -14.32
N GLU A 156 4.36 -3.71 -15.17
CA GLU A 156 5.80 -3.66 -15.39
C GLU A 156 6.63 -3.14 -14.20
N CYS A 157 6.01 -2.41 -13.27
CA CYS A 157 6.68 -1.97 -12.05
C CYS A 157 6.37 -2.85 -10.83
N ILE A 158 5.56 -3.91 -11.01
CA ILE A 158 5.18 -4.83 -9.93
C ILE A 158 6.07 -6.06 -9.94
N LEU A 159 6.60 -6.41 -8.76
CA LEU A 159 7.39 -7.61 -8.52
C LEU A 159 6.76 -8.41 -7.37
N VAL A 160 6.23 -9.58 -7.69
CA VAL A 160 5.66 -10.50 -6.70
C VAL A 160 6.76 -11.43 -6.19
N LEU A 161 6.93 -11.51 -4.87
CA LEU A 161 7.99 -12.30 -4.24
C LEU A 161 7.44 -13.21 -3.14
N GLU A 162 7.82 -14.48 -3.20
CA GLU A 162 7.59 -15.43 -2.11
C GLU A 162 8.42 -15.07 -0.88
N SER A 163 7.83 -15.19 0.31
CA SER A 163 8.44 -14.78 1.58
C SER A 163 8.13 -15.79 2.68
N ASN A 164 8.53 -17.04 2.46
CA ASN A 164 8.25 -18.17 3.35
C ASN A 164 9.43 -18.47 4.27
N THR A 165 10.66 -18.35 3.75
CA THR A 165 11.89 -18.76 4.41
C THR A 165 12.93 -17.64 4.46
N GLU A 166 13.96 -17.83 5.29
CA GLU A 166 15.14 -16.94 5.30
C GLU A 166 15.88 -16.98 3.95
N GLN A 167 15.88 -18.12 3.26
CA GLN A 167 16.47 -18.24 1.94
C GLN A 167 15.74 -17.34 0.94
N ASP A 168 14.40 -17.31 1.00
CA ASP A 168 13.59 -16.42 0.16
C ASP A 168 13.97 -14.96 0.42
N LEU A 169 14.07 -14.56 1.69
CA LEU A 169 14.49 -13.21 2.07
C LEU A 169 15.84 -12.84 1.45
N GLN A 170 16.87 -13.69 1.60
CA GLN A 170 18.19 -13.42 1.02
C GLN A 170 18.17 -13.36 -0.51
N SER A 171 17.44 -14.26 -1.18
CA SER A 171 17.31 -14.23 -2.64
C SER A 171 16.54 -13.01 -3.14
N ASN A 172 15.51 -12.60 -2.41
CA ASN A 172 14.69 -11.43 -2.72
C ASN A 172 15.51 -10.15 -2.59
N LEU A 173 16.27 -10.00 -1.50
CA LEU A 173 17.18 -8.86 -1.29
C LEU A 173 18.21 -8.77 -2.42
N ALA A 174 18.83 -9.89 -2.81
CA ALA A 174 19.80 -9.92 -3.90
C ALA A 174 19.18 -9.56 -5.26
N SER A 175 17.95 -10.03 -5.52
CA SER A 175 17.23 -9.77 -6.77
C SER A 175 16.81 -8.31 -6.88
N VAL A 176 16.18 -7.77 -5.82
CA VAL A 176 15.76 -6.36 -5.77
C VAL A 176 16.95 -5.43 -5.82
N SER A 177 18.06 -5.75 -5.14
CA SER A 177 19.28 -4.94 -5.22
C SER A 177 19.84 -4.86 -6.64
N ARG A 178 19.73 -5.94 -7.42
CA ARG A 178 20.13 -5.96 -8.83
C ARG A 178 19.22 -5.08 -9.70
N ILE A 179 17.91 -5.08 -9.43
CA ILE A 179 16.94 -4.23 -10.12
C ILE A 179 17.24 -2.76 -9.82
N VAL A 180 17.41 -2.42 -8.55
CA VAL A 180 17.73 -1.06 -8.10
C VAL A 180 19.05 -0.56 -8.71
N ALA A 181 20.07 -1.42 -8.84
CA ALA A 181 21.34 -1.06 -9.47
C ALA A 181 21.21 -0.69 -10.97
N GLN A 182 20.10 -1.06 -11.64
CA GLN A 182 19.83 -0.72 -13.03
C GLN A 182 18.95 0.54 -13.18
N TYR A 183 18.49 1.11 -12.07
CA TYR A 183 17.66 2.30 -12.07
C TYR A 183 18.36 3.46 -12.79
N GLN A 184 17.61 4.15 -13.65
CA GLN A 184 18.07 5.34 -14.36
C GLN A 184 17.36 6.57 -13.76
N PRO A 185 18.09 7.65 -13.43
CA PRO A 185 17.48 8.88 -12.94
C PRO A 185 16.41 9.41 -13.89
N LYS A 186 15.26 9.84 -13.35
CA LYS A 186 14.15 10.38 -14.13
C LYS A 186 13.66 11.72 -13.57
N GLN A 187 13.15 12.58 -14.46
CA GLN A 187 12.49 13.81 -14.02
C GLN A 187 11.11 13.46 -13.46
N VAL A 188 10.80 13.97 -12.28
CA VAL A 188 9.50 13.83 -11.64
C VAL A 188 8.98 15.21 -11.25
N MET A 189 7.65 15.34 -11.17
CA MET A 189 7.05 16.57 -10.67
C MET A 189 7.45 16.76 -9.21
N ALA A 190 7.87 17.97 -8.86
CA ALA A 190 8.05 18.33 -7.47
C ALA A 190 6.70 18.35 -6.76
N ALA A 191 6.70 18.07 -5.45
CA ALA A 191 5.54 18.26 -4.60
C ALA A 191 4.98 19.68 -4.80
N PRO A 192 3.65 19.86 -4.89
CA PRO A 192 3.05 21.18 -4.84
C PRO A 192 3.51 21.87 -3.56
N THR A 193 4.01 23.11 -3.64
CA THR A 193 4.21 23.91 -2.43
C THR A 193 2.82 24.20 -1.88
N ALA A 194 2.42 23.51 -0.81
CA ALA A 194 1.19 23.81 -0.10
C ALA A 194 1.26 25.27 0.37
N LYS A 195 0.45 26.12 -0.25
CA LYS A 195 0.12 27.43 0.30
C LYS A 195 -1.05 27.19 1.24
N TYR A 196 -0.75 26.88 2.50
CA TYR A 196 -1.71 27.20 3.54
C TYR A 196 -1.62 28.72 3.67
N GLU A 197 -2.52 29.44 2.99
CA GLU A 197 -2.81 30.81 3.38
C GLU A 197 -3.47 30.66 4.75
N ASP A 198 -2.76 31.08 5.80
CA ASP A 198 -3.33 31.23 7.13
C ASP A 198 -4.51 32.21 6.96
N ASP A 199 -5.73 31.68 6.91
CA ASP A 199 -6.93 32.46 7.16
C ASP A 199 -6.90 32.79 8.66
N ASP A 200 -6.06 33.77 9.01
CA ASP A 200 -6.14 34.52 10.25
C ASP A 200 -7.51 35.22 10.24
N GLU A 201 -8.55 34.53 10.72
CA GLU A 201 -9.77 35.20 11.15
C GLU A 201 -9.41 36.09 12.34
N GLU A 202 -9.12 37.36 12.04
CA GLU A 202 -9.13 38.44 13.00
C GLU A 202 -10.48 38.44 13.75
N SER A 203 -10.46 37.90 14.97
CA SER A 203 -11.52 38.14 15.93
C SER A 203 -11.53 39.63 16.29
N ASN A 204 -12.41 40.40 15.67
CA ASN A 204 -12.69 41.78 16.07
C ASN A 204 -14.20 41.98 16.23
N GLY A 205 -14.58 42.43 17.43
CA GLY A 205 -15.73 43.31 17.62
C GLY A 205 -17.03 42.63 18.04
N VAL A 206 -17.23 42.58 19.36
CA VAL A 206 -18.57 42.60 19.98
C VAL A 206 -19.29 43.86 19.49
N ASP A 207 -20.49 43.73 18.95
CA ASP A 207 -21.56 44.72 19.12
C ASP A 207 -22.93 44.05 19.06
N GLN A 208 -23.77 44.52 19.97
CA GLN A 208 -25.07 44.01 20.39
C GLN A 208 -26.20 44.74 19.63
N ASP A 209 -27.38 44.12 19.65
CA ASP A 209 -28.72 44.70 19.45
C ASP A 209 -29.21 44.88 17.99
N ASP A 210 -30.19 44.07 17.55
CA ASP A 210 -31.63 44.41 17.63
C ASP A 210 -32.50 43.36 16.90
N GLU A 211 -33.66 43.05 17.50
CA GLU A 211 -34.76 42.24 16.96
C GLU A 211 -35.45 42.96 15.78
N ASP A 212 -35.82 42.25 14.70
CA ASP A 212 -37.11 42.46 14.01
C ASP A 212 -37.45 41.33 13.02
N ASP A 213 -38.75 41.18 12.83
CA ASP A 213 -39.56 40.10 12.29
C ASP A 213 -39.49 39.89 10.76
N GLY A 214 -39.99 38.72 10.34
CA GLY A 214 -40.97 38.70 9.24
C GLY A 214 -40.50 38.18 7.87
N GLU A 215 -40.91 36.95 7.60
CA GLU A 215 -41.31 36.31 6.33
C GLU A 215 -41.03 37.00 4.97
N ASP A 216 -40.47 36.21 4.04
CA ASP A 216 -41.20 35.59 2.90
C ASP A 216 -40.52 35.70 1.52
N LEU A 217 -40.79 34.65 0.72
CA LEU A 217 -40.75 34.54 -0.76
C LEU A 217 -39.43 34.21 -1.50
N HIS A 218 -39.44 32.98 -2.06
CA HIS A 218 -39.36 32.63 -3.51
C HIS A 218 -38.17 33.22 -4.32
N GLU A 219 -37.37 32.49 -5.10
CA GLU A 219 -37.61 31.48 -6.15
C GLU A 219 -36.21 31.26 -6.82
N TYR A 220 -35.78 30.08 -7.27
CA TYR A 220 -35.67 29.60 -8.68
C TYR A 220 -34.75 28.35 -8.61
N ARG A 221 -35.12 27.14 -9.06
CA ARG A 221 -34.98 26.57 -10.42
C ARG A 221 -33.68 26.97 -11.15
N ASP A 222 -33.01 26.19 -11.98
CA ASP A 222 -32.91 24.77 -12.36
C ASP A 222 -31.82 24.77 -13.48
N GLU A 223 -31.31 23.59 -13.81
CA GLU A 223 -30.65 23.23 -15.08
C GLU A 223 -29.22 23.72 -15.41
N SER A 224 -28.32 22.73 -15.41
CA SER A 224 -27.48 22.33 -16.54
C SER A 224 -26.35 23.24 -17.04
N ASN A 225 -25.19 22.59 -17.25
CA ASN A 225 -24.32 22.67 -18.44
C ASN A 225 -22.84 22.93 -18.11
N VAL A 226 -22.03 21.87 -18.08
CA VAL A 226 -20.70 21.89 -18.71
C VAL A 226 -20.47 20.54 -19.39
N GLN A 227 -20.67 20.52 -20.71
CA GLN A 227 -20.07 19.55 -21.61
C GLN A 227 -18.55 19.72 -21.62
N GLY A 228 -17.82 18.63 -21.48
CA GLY A 228 -16.36 18.56 -21.62
C GLY A 228 -15.95 17.15 -21.98
N VAL A 229 -16.08 16.82 -23.27
CA VAL A 229 -15.60 15.59 -23.89
C VAL A 229 -14.06 15.51 -23.79
N ASN A 230 -13.53 14.43 -23.23
CA ASN A 230 -12.16 13.99 -23.49
C ASN A 230 -12.23 12.68 -24.27
N GLU A 231 -12.03 12.80 -25.59
CA GLU A 231 -11.86 11.69 -26.50
C GLU A 231 -10.46 11.06 -26.30
N TYR A 232 -10.42 9.77 -25.99
CA TYR A 232 -9.19 8.97 -26.07
C TYR A 232 -9.12 8.26 -27.43
N PRO A 233 -7.92 8.12 -28.03
CA PRO A 233 -7.76 7.50 -29.34
C PRO A 233 -8.08 6.00 -29.32
N ASP A 234 -8.87 5.59 -30.31
CA ASP A 234 -9.37 4.23 -30.54
C ASP A 234 -8.27 3.32 -31.12
N TRP A 235 -7.95 2.19 -30.48
CA TRP A 235 -7.08 1.13 -31.01
C TRP A 235 -7.56 -0.25 -30.51
N PRO A 236 -7.46 -1.33 -31.31
CA PRO A 236 -8.55 -2.25 -31.54
C PRO A 236 -8.70 -3.29 -30.43
N LYS A 237 -9.95 -3.67 -30.19
CA LYS A 237 -10.35 -4.72 -29.25
C LYS A 237 -10.02 -6.11 -29.82
N PRO A 238 -9.27 -6.96 -29.10
CA PRO A 238 -9.18 -8.37 -29.43
C PRO A 238 -10.50 -9.09 -29.15
N ILE A 239 -10.81 -10.04 -30.03
CA ILE A 239 -12.09 -10.70 -30.25
C ILE A 239 -12.42 -11.64 -29.07
N ALA A 240 -13.67 -11.60 -28.60
CA ALA A 240 -14.20 -12.55 -27.62
C ALA A 240 -14.08 -13.99 -28.15
N GLY A 241 -13.30 -14.81 -27.45
CA GLY A 241 -13.32 -16.25 -27.57
C GLY A 241 -14.19 -16.81 -26.44
N ASP A 242 -15.25 -17.49 -26.84
CA ASP A 242 -16.30 -18.04 -25.99
C ASP A 242 -15.78 -18.83 -24.77
N VAL A 243 -16.48 -18.59 -23.66
CA VAL A 243 -16.48 -19.45 -22.47
C VAL A 243 -17.34 -20.66 -22.80
N SER A 244 -16.79 -21.86 -22.65
CA SER A 244 -17.60 -23.07 -22.49
C SER A 244 -17.07 -23.85 -21.29
N ASP A 245 -17.95 -23.88 -20.29
CA ASP A 245 -18.11 -24.80 -19.17
C ASP A 245 -17.44 -26.17 -19.31
N GLU A 246 -16.91 -26.69 -18.20
CA GLU A 246 -17.34 -28.00 -17.68
C GLU A 246 -16.92 -28.19 -16.22
N GLU A 247 -17.88 -28.70 -15.44
CA GLU A 247 -17.94 -28.89 -13.99
C GLU A 247 -17.14 -30.12 -13.49
N SER A 248 -17.13 -30.26 -12.15
CA SER A 248 -17.12 -31.52 -11.37
C SER A 248 -15.71 -32.09 -11.02
N GLU A 249 -15.40 -32.63 -9.82
CA GLU A 249 -16.20 -33.25 -8.75
C GLU A 249 -15.52 -33.03 -7.37
N GLU A 250 -16.36 -32.96 -6.34
CA GLU A 250 -16.03 -33.08 -4.91
C GLU A 250 -15.75 -34.53 -4.47
N GLU A 251 -15.29 -34.66 -3.22
CA GLU A 251 -15.36 -35.83 -2.33
C GLU A 251 -14.20 -36.85 -2.33
N HIS A 252 -13.45 -36.90 -1.22
CA HIS A 252 -13.63 -38.01 -0.27
C HIS A 252 -12.96 -37.72 1.09
N TYR A 253 -13.79 -37.61 2.12
CA TYR A 253 -13.40 -37.73 3.53
C TYR A 253 -13.53 -39.19 3.99
N MET A 254 -12.68 -39.52 4.96
CA MET A 254 -12.44 -40.69 5.82
C MET A 254 -13.28 -41.99 5.81
N GLU A 255 -12.59 -43.01 6.36
CA GLU A 255 -12.99 -44.35 6.86
C GLU A 255 -12.60 -45.49 5.89
N ASP A 256 -11.94 -46.58 6.27
CA ASP A 256 -11.81 -47.22 7.58
C ASP A 256 -10.78 -48.39 7.54
N VAL A 257 -10.57 -49.03 8.70
CA VAL A 257 -10.14 -50.44 8.90
C VAL A 257 -8.66 -50.75 9.25
N VAL A 258 -8.47 -50.84 10.57
CA VAL A 258 -7.65 -51.79 11.35
C VAL A 258 -7.46 -53.17 10.69
N THR A 259 -6.22 -53.70 10.61
CA THR A 259 -5.84 -54.99 11.23
C THR A 259 -4.38 -55.42 10.97
N ASP A 260 -3.76 -55.79 12.10
CA ASP A 260 -2.91 -56.97 12.30
C ASP A 260 -1.46 -57.01 11.77
N GLY A 261 -0.55 -57.21 12.74
CA GLY A 261 0.32 -58.38 12.64
C GLY A 261 1.82 -58.18 12.44
N LYS A 262 2.55 -58.30 13.57
CA LYS A 262 3.91 -58.86 13.72
C LYS A 262 5.12 -57.97 13.30
N ARG A 263 5.98 -57.65 14.26
CA ARG A 263 7.17 -58.46 14.62
C ARG A 263 8.00 -57.83 15.77
N LYS A 264 8.49 -58.74 16.60
CA LYS A 264 9.41 -58.61 17.75
C LYS A 264 10.73 -57.86 17.48
N ARG A 265 11.24 -57.24 18.55
CA ARG A 265 12.63 -57.18 19.12
C ARG A 265 12.82 -55.75 19.68
N ALA A 266 13.26 -55.49 20.92
CA ALA A 266 13.88 -56.27 21.99
C ALA A 266 13.34 -55.78 23.35
#